data_AF-A0A0C9R0Y3-F1
#
_entry.id   AF-A0A0C9R0Y3-F1
#
_cell.length_a   1.000
_cell.length_b   1.000
_cell.length_c   1.000
_cell.angle_alpha   90.00
_cell.angle_beta   90.00
_cell.angle_gamma   90.00
#
_symmetry.space_group_name_H-M   'P 1'
#
loop_
_entity.id
_entity.type
_entity.pdbx_description
1 polymer ?
#
loop_
_entity_poly.entity_id
_entity_poly.type
_entity_poly.pdbx_seq_one_letter_code
_entity_poly.pdbx_strand_id
1 'polypeptide(L)'
;KMYPDRRRMNEAHFSGLPSQSNIYGMTTLNIGDANKVLVSCLQRNVFCIEYTRNKKNVLTPSSREIHFTYLPEGADVIAIDAFSKSVPDNLDIIIGIAFIRPGENQLARHYLNIYSQSEPGCGLDLDRIAQGCQSLELNFIPYQLTHALLFPNQSGQRNGEFVFLLCGSDSRIHLFREDIH
;
A
#
# COMPACT_ATOMS: atom_id res chain seq x y z
N LYS A 1 -18.94 37.01 18.31
CA LYS A 1 -17.88 36.00 18.06
C LYS A 1 -18.55 34.76 17.46
N MET A 2 -18.34 34.50 16.17
CA MET A 2 -18.88 33.32 15.49
C MET A 2 -17.96 32.14 15.86
N TYR A 3 -18.47 31.15 16.58
CA TYR A 3 -17.72 29.91 16.80
C TYR A 3 -17.68 29.16 15.46
N PRO A 4 -16.54 28.58 15.05
CA PRO A 4 -16.50 27.77 13.84
C PRO A 4 -17.47 26.59 14.02
N ASP A 5 -18.34 26.38 13.02
CA ASP A 5 -19.29 25.28 13.01
C ASP A 5 -18.55 23.97 13.29
N ARG A 6 -18.92 23.31 14.41
CA ARG A 6 -18.31 22.05 14.81
C ARG A 6 -18.66 21.00 13.76
N ARG A 7 -17.66 20.52 13.02
CA ARG A 7 -17.83 19.40 12.09
C ARG A 7 -18.35 18.20 12.88
N ARG A 8 -19.61 17.82 12.64
CA ARG A 8 -20.23 16.63 13.21
C ARG A 8 -19.91 15.45 12.29
N MET A 9 -19.33 14.40 12.85
CA MET A 9 -19.09 13.14 12.15
C MET A 9 -20.14 12.13 12.60
N ASN A 10 -20.71 11.39 11.65
CA ASN A 10 -21.59 10.25 11.92
C ASN A 10 -21.05 9.04 11.14
N GLU A 11 -21.16 7.84 11.69
CA GLU A 11 -20.84 6.63 10.94
C GLU A 11 -21.83 6.47 9.79
N ALA A 12 -21.34 6.53 8.56
CA ALA A 12 -22.16 6.41 7.36
C ALA A 12 -22.25 4.94 6.87
N HIS A 13 -21.17 4.18 7.06
CA HIS A 13 -21.06 2.78 6.62
C HIS A 13 -19.83 2.10 7.28
N PHE A 14 -19.80 0.77 7.30
CA PHE A 14 -18.62 -0.04 7.63
C PHE A 14 -18.45 -1.23 6.66
N SER A 15 -17.23 -1.74 6.53
CA SER A 15 -16.92 -3.01 5.86
C SER A 15 -16.38 -3.99 6.89
N GLY A 16 -16.95 -5.19 6.96
CA GLY A 16 -16.44 -6.25 7.83
C GLY A 16 -15.10 -6.78 7.33
N LEU A 17 -14.14 -6.95 8.24
CA LEU A 17 -12.88 -7.65 7.98
C LEU A 17 -12.94 -9.05 8.60
N PRO A 18 -12.27 -10.06 8.02
CA PRO A 18 -12.25 -11.41 8.60
C PRO A 18 -11.43 -11.46 9.91
N SER A 19 -10.47 -10.55 10.08
CA SER A 19 -9.71 -10.39 11.32
C SER A 19 -9.20 -8.95 11.43
N GLN A 20 -8.68 -8.58 12.60
CA GLN A 20 -8.14 -7.24 12.83
C GLN A 20 -6.95 -6.92 11.91
N SER A 21 -6.85 -5.64 11.53
CA SER A 21 -5.64 -5.07 10.96
C SER A 21 -4.72 -4.53 12.05
N ASN A 22 -3.56 -4.00 11.65
CA ASN A 22 -2.67 -3.26 12.53
C ASN A 22 -2.64 -1.77 12.13
N ILE A 23 -2.04 -0.90 12.95
CA ILE A 23 -2.03 0.57 12.73
C ILE A 23 -1.34 1.02 11.44
N TYR A 24 -0.48 0.19 10.86
CA TYR A 24 0.22 0.39 9.58
C TYR A 24 -0.24 -0.59 8.49
N GLY A 25 -1.27 -1.39 8.77
CA GLY A 25 -1.81 -2.40 7.87
C GLY A 25 -2.83 -1.86 6.89
N MET A 26 -2.91 -0.53 6.71
CA MET A 26 -3.88 0.12 5.87
C MET A 26 -3.26 1.26 5.08
N THR A 27 -3.52 1.32 3.78
CA THR A 27 -3.12 2.43 2.92
C THR A 27 -4.23 2.81 1.94
N THR A 28 -4.25 4.07 1.53
CA THR A 28 -5.21 4.60 0.55
C THR A 28 -4.62 4.55 -0.85
N LEU A 29 -5.41 4.08 -1.79
CA LEU A 29 -5.10 4.11 -3.22
C LEU A 29 -6.01 5.11 -3.93
N ASN A 30 -5.41 6.14 -4.50
CA ASN A 30 -6.10 7.11 -5.33
C ASN A 30 -5.95 6.70 -6.80
N ILE A 31 -7.01 6.09 -7.34
CA ILE A 31 -7.06 5.52 -8.69
C ILE A 31 -8.08 6.31 -9.49
N GLY A 32 -7.64 7.34 -10.22
CA GLY A 32 -8.53 8.27 -10.89
C GLY A 32 -9.52 8.89 -9.91
N ASP A 33 -10.82 8.72 -10.15
CA ASP A 33 -11.90 9.22 -9.29
C ASP A 33 -12.31 8.25 -8.16
N ALA A 34 -11.69 7.07 -8.09
CA ALA A 34 -12.01 6.05 -7.09
C ALA A 34 -10.95 6.02 -5.98
N ASN A 35 -11.40 6.29 -4.75
CA ASN A 35 -10.60 6.07 -3.55
C ASN A 35 -10.82 4.64 -3.07
N LYS A 36 -9.77 3.84 -3.14
CA LYS A 36 -9.76 2.48 -2.59
C LYS A 36 -8.89 2.45 -1.35
N VAL A 37 -9.11 1.47 -0.50
CA VAL A 37 -8.30 1.23 0.69
C VAL A 37 -7.81 -0.20 0.63
N LEU A 38 -6.50 -0.40 0.73
CA LEU A 38 -5.94 -1.72 0.98
C LEU A 38 -5.80 -1.92 2.48
N VAL A 39 -6.24 -3.07 2.98
CA VAL A 39 -6.15 -3.44 4.38
C VAL A 39 -5.60 -4.85 4.52
N SER A 40 -4.46 -5.02 5.18
CA SER A 40 -3.99 -6.34 5.61
C SER A 40 -4.67 -6.77 6.90
N CYS A 41 -5.07 -8.04 6.96
CA CYS A 41 -5.60 -8.70 8.13
C CYS A 41 -4.58 -9.75 8.66
N LEU A 42 -4.72 -10.18 9.92
CA LEU A 42 -3.84 -11.20 10.52
C LEU A 42 -3.82 -12.52 9.74
N GLN A 43 -2.71 -13.27 9.85
CA GLN A 43 -2.52 -14.63 9.32
C GLN A 43 -2.63 -14.75 7.79
N ARG A 44 -2.76 -13.58 7.13
CA ARG A 44 -3.14 -13.25 5.76
C ARG A 44 -4.61 -13.02 5.54
N ASN A 45 -4.86 -11.84 4.96
CA ASN A 45 -5.48 -11.59 3.67
C ASN A 45 -5.36 -10.08 3.43
N VAL A 46 -5.10 -9.62 2.20
CA VAL A 46 -5.14 -8.18 1.89
C VAL A 46 -6.45 -7.90 1.17
N PHE A 47 -7.27 -7.01 1.72
CA PHE A 47 -8.55 -6.64 1.13
C PHE A 47 -8.47 -5.28 0.48
N CYS A 48 -9.04 -5.17 -0.71
CA CYS A 48 -9.37 -3.91 -1.33
C CYS A 48 -10.81 -3.54 -0.96
N ILE A 49 -10.98 -2.45 -0.24
CA ILE A 49 -12.27 -1.89 0.14
C ILE A 49 -12.52 -0.64 -0.68
N GLU A 50 -13.72 -0.54 -1.23
CA GLU A 50 -14.15 0.61 -2.01
C GLU A 50 -15.55 1.04 -1.58
N TYR A 51 -15.83 2.33 -1.72
CA TYR A 51 -17.16 2.87 -1.52
C TYR A 51 -17.60 3.53 -2.81
N THR A 52 -18.59 2.92 -3.46
CA THR A 52 -19.21 3.48 -4.66
C THR A 52 -20.54 4.10 -4.29
N ARG A 53 -21.05 5.01 -5.13
CA ARG A 53 -22.37 5.59 -4.95
C ARG A 53 -23.31 5.08 -6.03
N ASN A 54 -24.43 4.48 -5.62
CA ASN A 54 -25.41 3.98 -6.58
C ASN A 54 -26.24 5.12 -7.19
N LYS A 55 -27.10 4.81 -8.18
CA LYS A 55 -27.98 5.78 -8.86
C LYS A 55 -28.92 6.56 -7.93
N LYS A 56 -29.16 6.07 -6.72
CA LYS A 56 -29.98 6.71 -5.69
C LYS A 56 -29.15 7.56 -4.71
N ASN A 57 -27.90 7.85 -5.04
CA ASN A 57 -26.97 8.60 -4.21
C ASN A 57 -26.65 7.92 -2.86
N VAL A 58 -26.84 6.60 -2.72
CA VAL A 58 -26.53 5.84 -1.50
C VAL A 58 -25.13 5.22 -1.62
N LEU A 59 -24.34 5.28 -0.55
CA LEU A 59 -23.04 4.61 -0.47
C LEU A 59 -23.21 3.09 -0.43
N THR A 60 -22.46 2.39 -1.25
CA THR A 60 -22.42 0.94 -1.32
C THR A 60 -20.97 0.50 -1.15
N PRO A 61 -20.62 -0.19 -0.06
CA PRO A 61 -19.28 -0.75 0.08
C PRO A 61 -19.12 -1.91 -0.90
N SER A 62 -17.89 -2.13 -1.34
CA SER A 62 -17.44 -3.41 -1.85
C SER A 62 -16.14 -3.77 -1.15
N SER A 63 -15.96 -5.07 -0.89
CA SER A 63 -14.72 -5.62 -0.36
C SER A 63 -14.38 -6.85 -1.18
N ARG A 64 -13.12 -6.97 -1.59
CA ARG A 64 -12.59 -8.14 -2.26
C ARG A 64 -11.19 -8.44 -1.76
N GLU A 65 -10.86 -9.71 -1.67
CA GLU A 65 -9.50 -10.16 -1.36
C GLU A 65 -8.59 -9.96 -2.59
N ILE A 66 -7.34 -9.56 -2.34
CA ILE A 66 -6.27 -9.41 -3.32
C ILE A 66 -5.16 -10.40 -2.98
N HIS A 67 -4.84 -11.29 -3.92
CA HIS A 67 -3.80 -12.28 -3.76
C HIS A 67 -2.46 -11.77 -4.29
N PHE A 68 -1.61 -11.30 -3.37
CA PHE A 68 -0.25 -10.86 -3.68
C PHE A 68 0.71 -12.05 -3.80
N THR A 69 1.39 -12.14 -4.94
CA THR A 69 2.41 -13.17 -5.18
C THR A 69 3.62 -12.94 -4.28
N TYR A 70 4.32 -14.01 -3.89
CA TYR A 70 5.45 -13.99 -2.95
C TYR A 70 5.15 -13.45 -1.54
N LEU A 71 3.90 -13.16 -1.23
CA LEU A 71 3.41 -13.20 0.13
C LEU A 71 3.15 -14.73 0.33
N PRO A 72 3.80 -15.46 1.28
CA PRO A 72 3.48 -16.87 1.68
C PRO A 72 2.52 -17.05 2.89
N GLU A 73 1.60 -18.03 2.85
CA GLU A 73 0.56 -18.27 3.90
C GLU A 73 1.09 -18.18 5.34
N GLY A 74 0.33 -17.54 6.24
CA GLY A 74 0.74 -17.34 7.63
C GLY A 74 1.81 -16.26 7.86
N ALA A 75 2.21 -15.51 6.83
CA ALA A 75 3.03 -14.32 7.02
C ALA A 75 2.30 -13.23 7.82
N ASP A 76 3.05 -12.58 8.71
CA ASP A 76 2.58 -11.44 9.49
C ASP A 76 2.90 -10.15 8.75
N VAL A 77 1.88 -9.57 8.09
CA VAL A 77 2.01 -8.25 7.47
C VAL A 77 2.17 -7.20 8.56
N ILE A 78 3.28 -6.46 8.49
CA ILE A 78 3.61 -5.41 9.45
C ILE A 78 3.17 -4.06 8.95
N ALA A 79 3.47 -3.73 7.69
CA ALA A 79 3.09 -2.46 7.11
C ALA A 79 2.75 -2.61 5.63
N ILE A 80 1.75 -1.86 5.18
CA ILE A 80 1.44 -1.68 3.76
C ILE A 80 1.47 -0.19 3.48
N ASP A 81 2.10 0.17 2.36
CA ASP A 81 1.94 1.50 1.81
C ASP A 81 1.85 1.46 0.29
N ALA A 82 1.23 2.47 -0.31
CA ALA A 82 1.08 2.54 -1.74
C ALA A 82 0.97 3.98 -2.22
N PHE A 83 1.41 4.20 -3.46
CA PHE A 83 1.33 5.48 -4.11
C PHE A 83 1.18 5.32 -5.62
N SER A 84 0.72 6.39 -6.27
CA SER A 84 0.59 6.45 -7.72
C SER A 84 1.61 7.41 -8.33
N LYS A 85 2.24 6.97 -9.43
CA LYS A 85 3.09 7.77 -10.30
C LYS A 85 2.28 8.12 -11.56
N SER A 86 2.19 9.41 -11.88
CA SER A 86 1.65 9.83 -13.18
C SER A 86 2.71 9.59 -14.26
N VAL A 87 2.39 8.73 -15.22
CA VAL A 87 3.23 8.49 -16.41
C VAL A 87 2.47 9.00 -17.65
N PRO A 88 3.14 9.29 -18.78
CA PRO A 88 2.44 9.71 -19.99
C PRO A 88 1.34 8.70 -20.34
N ASP A 89 0.10 9.20 -20.46
CA ASP A 89 -1.11 8.45 -20.83
C ASP A 89 -1.58 7.33 -19.87
N ASN A 90 -0.95 7.15 -18.69
CA ASN A 90 -1.38 6.15 -17.73
C ASN A 90 -1.08 6.52 -16.26
N LEU A 91 -1.63 5.76 -15.32
CA LEU A 91 -1.32 5.84 -13.89
C LEU A 91 -0.62 4.54 -13.48
N ASP A 92 0.60 4.66 -12.97
CA ASP A 92 1.32 3.53 -12.40
C ASP A 92 1.10 3.49 -10.89
N ILE A 93 0.74 2.32 -10.35
CA ILE A 93 0.57 2.13 -8.91
C ILE A 93 1.70 1.25 -8.41
N ILE A 94 2.32 1.70 -7.32
CA ILE A 94 3.32 0.93 -6.61
C ILE A 94 2.79 0.65 -5.21
N ILE A 95 2.82 -0.62 -4.81
CA ILE A 95 2.38 -1.10 -3.48
C ILE A 95 3.57 -1.76 -2.81
N GLY A 96 3.94 -1.30 -1.62
CA GLY A 96 4.93 -1.94 -0.76
C GLY A 96 4.24 -2.70 0.38
N ILE A 97 4.67 -3.92 0.64
CA ILE A 97 4.21 -4.76 1.75
C ILE A 97 5.42 -5.25 2.52
N ALA A 98 5.58 -4.78 3.75
CA ALA A 98 6.57 -5.28 4.70
C ALA A 98 5.96 -6.36 5.59
N PHE A 99 6.59 -7.53 5.67
CA PHE A 99 6.06 -8.66 6.45
C PHE A 99 7.15 -9.52 7.08
N ILE A 100 6.74 -10.28 8.09
CA ILE A 100 7.55 -11.30 8.75
C ILE A 100 7.04 -12.67 8.29
N ARG A 101 7.96 -13.51 7.83
CA ARG A 101 7.71 -14.92 7.58
C ARG A 101 8.17 -15.72 8.80
N PRO A 102 7.26 -16.31 9.59
CA PRO A 102 7.66 -17.16 10.71
C PRO A 102 8.46 -18.35 10.17
N GLY A 103 9.57 -18.67 10.84
CA GLY A 103 10.31 -19.90 10.57
C GLY A 103 9.78 -21.00 11.48
N GLU A 104 9.41 -22.16 10.91
CA GLU A 104 8.95 -23.30 11.71
C GLU A 104 10.07 -23.84 12.62
N ASN A 105 11.32 -23.85 12.12
CA ASN A 105 12.52 -24.31 12.82
C ASN A 105 13.76 -23.41 12.56
N GLN A 106 13.52 -22.22 12.00
CA GLN A 106 14.56 -21.24 11.67
C GLN A 106 14.19 -19.88 12.25
N LEU A 107 15.16 -18.97 12.29
CA LEU A 107 14.88 -17.56 12.59
C LEU A 107 13.84 -17.03 11.60
N ALA A 108 12.89 -16.23 12.12
CA ALA A 108 11.94 -15.53 11.28
C ALA A 108 12.69 -14.68 10.25
N ARG A 109 12.16 -14.65 9.03
CA ARG A 109 12.72 -13.84 7.94
C ARG A 109 11.84 -12.65 7.68
N HIS A 110 12.44 -11.57 7.24
CA HIS A 110 11.78 -10.28 7.10
C HIS A 110 11.87 -9.86 5.64
N TYR A 111 10.78 -9.33 5.09
CA TYR A 111 10.72 -9.00 3.68
C TYR A 111 10.05 -7.65 3.46
N LEU A 112 10.47 -6.99 2.39
CA LEU A 112 9.73 -5.91 1.74
C LEU A 112 9.45 -6.38 0.31
N ASN A 113 8.18 -6.62 -0.01
CA ASN A 113 7.75 -6.86 -1.39
C ASN A 113 7.23 -5.55 -1.98
N ILE A 114 7.66 -5.24 -3.20
CA ILE A 114 7.22 -4.09 -3.97
C ILE A 114 6.49 -4.63 -5.20
N TYR A 115 5.26 -4.17 -5.40
CA TYR A 115 4.35 -4.61 -6.45
C TYR A 115 4.06 -3.44 -7.39
N SER A 116 4.23 -3.66 -8.68
CA SER A 116 3.94 -2.67 -9.73
C SER A 116 3.54 -3.37 -11.03
N GLN A 117 3.03 -2.60 -11.99
CA GLN A 117 2.68 -3.14 -13.31
C GLN A 117 3.57 -2.48 -14.37
N SER A 118 4.42 -3.28 -15.02
CA SER A 118 5.40 -2.78 -15.99
C SER A 118 4.91 -2.68 -17.44
N GLU A 119 3.63 -2.97 -17.72
CA GLU A 119 3.09 -3.05 -19.09
C GLU A 119 2.36 -1.77 -19.54
N PRO A 120 2.88 -1.04 -20.55
CA PRO A 120 2.21 0.12 -21.12
C PRO A 120 0.87 -0.23 -21.78
N GLY A 121 -0.14 0.64 -21.63
CA GLY A 121 -1.43 0.52 -22.32
C GLY A 121 -2.42 -0.48 -21.70
N CYS A 122 -2.02 -1.22 -20.66
CA CYS A 122 -2.97 -1.95 -19.85
C CYS A 122 -3.67 -1.01 -18.86
N GLY A 123 -4.99 -1.14 -18.77
CA GLY A 123 -5.76 -0.48 -17.73
C GLY A 123 -5.29 -0.93 -16.35
N LEU A 124 -5.59 -0.10 -15.36
CA LEU A 124 -5.20 -0.30 -13.97
C LEU A 124 -5.99 -1.46 -13.35
N ASP A 125 -5.25 -2.51 -12.97
CA ASP A 125 -5.79 -3.77 -12.47
C ASP A 125 -4.97 -4.25 -11.27
N LEU A 126 -5.56 -4.21 -10.07
CA LEU A 126 -4.89 -4.63 -8.84
C LEU A 126 -4.46 -6.10 -8.86
N ASP A 127 -5.19 -6.96 -9.58
CA ASP A 127 -4.84 -8.38 -9.65
C ASP A 127 -3.58 -8.59 -10.48
N ARG A 128 -3.35 -7.75 -11.50
CA ARG A 128 -2.11 -7.73 -12.29
C ARG A 128 -0.95 -7.12 -11.51
N ILE A 129 -1.18 -6.00 -10.84
CA ILE A 129 -0.16 -5.36 -9.98
C ILE A 129 0.33 -6.37 -8.93
N ALA A 130 -0.59 -7.12 -8.32
CA ALA A 130 -0.27 -8.14 -7.31
C ALA A 130 0.63 -9.29 -7.84
N GLN A 131 0.80 -9.43 -9.15
CA GLN A 131 1.71 -10.39 -9.77
C GLN A 131 3.12 -9.83 -10.02
N GLY A 132 3.25 -8.52 -10.25
CA GLY A 132 4.51 -7.86 -10.60
C GLY A 132 5.38 -7.55 -9.38
N CYS A 133 5.89 -8.59 -8.72
CA CYS A 133 6.56 -8.49 -7.44
C CYS A 133 8.09 -8.46 -7.55
N GLN A 134 8.71 -7.45 -6.94
CA GLN A 134 10.11 -7.44 -6.53
C GLN A 134 10.18 -7.73 -5.02
N SER A 135 10.84 -8.81 -4.63
CA SER A 135 10.98 -9.20 -3.22
C SER A 135 12.38 -8.87 -2.70
N LEU A 136 12.45 -8.18 -1.55
CA LEU A 136 13.68 -7.80 -0.87
C LEU A 136 13.71 -8.46 0.51
N GLU A 137 14.74 -9.28 0.79
CA GLU A 137 14.97 -9.80 2.14
C GLU A 137 15.66 -8.74 3.00
N LEU A 138 15.14 -8.52 4.20
CA LEU A 138 15.63 -7.53 5.16
C LEU A 138 16.44 -8.22 6.26
N ASN A 139 17.53 -7.57 6.68
CA ASN A 139 18.36 -8.00 7.80
C ASN A 139 17.94 -7.37 9.14
N PHE A 140 16.75 -6.75 9.20
CA PHE A 140 16.16 -6.13 10.38
C PHE A 140 14.64 -6.42 10.42
N ILE A 141 14.02 -6.25 11.59
CA ILE A 141 12.57 -6.39 11.75
C ILE A 141 11.89 -5.09 11.29
N PRO A 142 11.05 -5.10 10.23
CA PRO A 142 10.37 -3.89 9.76
C PRO A 142 9.30 -3.46 10.77
N TYR A 143 9.03 -2.14 10.88
CA TYR A 143 8.00 -1.59 11.75
C TYR A 143 6.98 -0.71 11.02
N GLN A 144 7.44 0.26 10.22
CA GLN A 144 6.57 1.17 9.49
C GLN A 144 7.14 1.42 8.11
N LEU A 145 6.26 1.32 7.11
CA LEU A 145 6.53 1.64 5.72
C LEU A 145 5.76 2.91 5.36
N THR A 146 6.41 3.83 4.66
CA THR A 146 5.76 5.00 4.08
C THR A 146 6.51 5.44 2.82
N HIS A 147 5.86 6.15 1.91
CA HIS A 147 6.50 6.74 0.75
C HIS A 147 6.77 8.23 0.95
N ALA A 148 7.78 8.74 0.25
CA ALA A 148 8.09 10.16 0.20
C ALA A 148 8.41 10.58 -1.24
N LEU A 149 8.04 11.81 -1.59
CA LEU A 149 8.45 12.45 -2.83
C LEU A 149 9.76 13.21 -2.57
N LEU A 150 10.85 12.77 -3.20
CA LEU A 150 12.12 13.48 -3.20
C LEU A 150 12.08 14.60 -4.25
N PHE A 151 12.33 15.83 -3.81
CA PHE A 151 12.48 16.96 -4.71
C PHE A 151 13.93 17.04 -5.20
N PRO A 152 14.16 17.21 -6.52
CA PRO A 152 15.51 17.33 -7.04
C PRO A 152 16.19 18.60 -6.51
N ASN A 153 17.29 18.41 -5.79
CA ASN A 153 18.21 19.50 -5.42
C ASN A 153 19.06 19.85 -6.65
N GLN A 154 18.52 20.72 -7.51
CA GLN A 154 19.22 21.41 -8.60
C GLN A 154 19.51 20.58 -9.88
N SER A 155 19.27 21.24 -11.02
CA SER A 155 19.50 20.83 -12.42
C SER A 155 18.48 19.85 -13.07
N GLY A 156 17.49 20.44 -13.74
CA GLY A 156 16.91 19.88 -14.98
C GLY A 156 15.84 18.78 -14.86
N GLN A 157 15.81 17.98 -13.80
CA GLN A 157 14.73 17.02 -13.59
C GLN A 157 13.49 17.73 -13.01
N ARG A 158 12.43 17.80 -13.81
CA ARG A 158 11.17 18.49 -13.44
C ARG A 158 10.23 17.65 -12.56
N ASN A 159 10.48 16.35 -12.42
CA ASN A 159 9.60 15.43 -11.72
C ASN A 159 10.31 14.90 -10.47
N GLY A 160 9.64 14.98 -9.32
CA GLY A 160 10.15 14.36 -8.09
C GLY A 160 10.17 12.85 -8.18
N GLU A 161 11.03 12.22 -7.40
CA GLU A 161 11.19 10.76 -7.34
C GLU A 161 10.45 10.22 -6.12
N PHE A 162 9.57 9.24 -6.31
CA PHE A 162 8.96 8.54 -5.18
C PHE A 162 9.88 7.44 -4.67
N VAL A 163 10.05 7.41 -3.35
CA VAL A 163 10.84 6.40 -2.64
C VAL A 163 10.04 5.80 -1.50
N PHE A 164 10.35 4.56 -1.12
CA PHE A 164 9.89 3.98 0.12
C PHE A 164 10.88 4.27 1.25
N LEU A 165 10.34 4.61 2.42
CA LEU A 165 11.04 4.76 3.69
C LEU A 165 10.54 3.66 4.63
N LEU A 166 11.44 2.84 5.11
CA LEU A 166 11.13 1.73 6.01
C LEU A 166 11.98 1.85 7.28
N CYS A 167 11.32 1.99 8.43
CA CYS A 167 12.01 1.92 9.72
C CYS A 167 11.93 0.51 10.31
N GLY A 168 12.86 0.20 11.22
CA GLY A 168 12.90 -1.12 11.85
C GLY A 168 13.72 -1.21 13.13
N SER A 169 13.93 -2.44 13.59
CA SER A 169 14.58 -2.77 14.86
C SER A 169 16.04 -2.30 14.98
N ASP A 170 16.67 -1.94 13.86
CA ASP A 170 18.07 -1.51 13.80
C ASP A 170 18.26 -0.01 14.09
N SER A 171 17.19 0.69 14.52
CA SER A 171 17.20 2.12 14.84
C SER A 171 17.56 3.00 13.63
N ARG A 172 17.23 2.56 12.41
CA ARG A 172 17.47 3.29 11.16
C ARG A 172 16.19 3.43 10.34
N ILE A 173 16.20 4.40 9.43
CA ILE A 173 15.23 4.54 8.35
C ILE A 173 15.95 4.24 7.06
N HIS A 174 15.50 3.20 6.35
CA HIS A 174 16.06 2.74 5.09
C HIS A 174 15.27 3.35 3.94
N LEU A 175 15.97 3.91 2.96
CA LEU A 175 15.39 4.46 1.74
C LEU A 175 15.56 3.44 0.62
N PHE A 176 14.44 3.05 0.01
CA PHE A 176 14.38 2.19 -1.16
C PHE A 176 13.90 3.02 -2.34
N ARG A 177 14.73 3.08 -3.38
CA ARG A 177 14.44 3.79 -4.62
C ARG A 177 14.49 2.82 -5.80
N GLU A 178 13.86 3.20 -6.89
CA GLU A 178 13.94 2.46 -8.15
C GLU A 178 15.34 2.59 -8.75
N ASP A 179 15.86 1.51 -9.35
CA ASP A 179 17.15 1.58 -10.05
C ASP A 179 16.99 2.35 -11.36
N ILE A 180 17.94 3.25 -11.62
CA ILE A 180 18.03 3.98 -12.89
C ILE A 180 18.88 3.12 -13.82
N HIS A 181 18.23 2.44 -14.77
CA HIS A 181 18.92 1.78 -15.89
C HIS A 181 19.32 2.78 -16.98
#